data_AF-A0A3R9WT86-F1
#
_entry.id   AF-A0A3R9WT86-F1
#
_cell.length_a   1.000
_cell.length_b   1.000
_cell.length_c   1.000
_cell.angle_alpha   90.00
_cell.angle_beta   90.00
_cell.angle_gamma   90.00
#
_symmetry.space_group_name_H-M   'P 1'
#
loop_
_entity.id
_entity.type
_entity.pdbx_description
1 polymer ?
#
loop_
_entity_poly.entity_id
_entity_poly.type
_entity_poly.pdbx_seq_one_letter_code
_entity_poly.pdbx_strand_id
1 'polypeptide(L)'
;MRFGARTPAEIVAAVTDALTTSAADSPADPMQVLEHAGWKHTVLDHQISSPDGFVTVSRHPLGAMNVEVTAAHDGPWASEPTARTAWRAYFSDHTPPHLATAVLAGLVSTEPLLRDEKGMAPFLRYSVPIAPERVPAHQAESALRDRVDRLATQRTGTPPPPQPPGGPLPRRTR
;
A
#
# COMPACT_ATOMS: atom_id res chain seq x y z
N MET A 1 3.73 -12.22 1.44
CA MET A 1 2.65 -11.23 1.19
C MET A 1 1.79 -11.64 -0.01
N ARG A 2 0.47 -11.45 0.07
CA ARG A 2 -0.51 -11.71 -1.00
C ARG A 2 -1.57 -10.61 -1.01
N PHE A 3 -1.96 -10.15 -2.19
CA PHE A 3 -3.04 -9.19 -2.35
C PHE A 3 -4.25 -9.81 -3.04
N GLY A 4 -5.44 -9.37 -2.65
CA GLY A 4 -6.70 -9.78 -3.25
C GLY A 4 -6.93 -9.16 -4.63
N ALA A 5 -7.99 -9.61 -5.31
CA ALA A 5 -8.45 -8.97 -6.54
C ALA A 5 -8.77 -7.48 -6.29
N ARG A 6 -8.54 -6.64 -7.30
CA ARG A 6 -8.78 -5.17 -7.26
C ARG A 6 -7.92 -4.44 -6.24
N THR A 7 -6.65 -4.83 -6.14
CA THR A 7 -5.70 -4.13 -5.27
C THR A 7 -5.58 -2.67 -5.67
N PRO A 8 -5.79 -1.74 -4.73
CA PRO A 8 -5.68 -0.33 -5.05
C PRO A 8 -4.27 0.03 -5.51
N ALA A 9 -4.17 0.94 -6.49
CA ALA A 9 -2.90 1.28 -7.13
C ALA A 9 -1.91 1.90 -6.13
N GLU A 10 -2.39 2.61 -5.10
CA GLU A 10 -1.60 3.14 -3.99
C GLU A 10 -0.87 2.05 -3.21
N ILE A 11 -1.53 0.90 -2.99
CA ILE A 11 -0.92 -0.19 -2.25
C ILE A 11 0.20 -0.81 -3.09
N VAL A 12 -0.02 -0.97 -4.40
CA VAL A 12 1.01 -1.45 -5.33
C VAL A 12 2.18 -0.47 -5.40
N ALA A 13 1.89 0.82 -5.51
CA ALA A 13 2.88 1.89 -5.53
C ALA A 13 3.71 1.91 -4.24
N ALA A 14 3.06 1.96 -3.08
CA ALA A 14 3.74 2.00 -1.78
C ALA A 14 4.67 0.80 -1.57
N VAL A 15 4.23 -0.40 -1.97
CA VAL A 15 5.08 -1.60 -1.92
C VAL A 15 6.26 -1.49 -2.87
N THR A 16 6.03 -1.00 -4.09
CA THR A 16 7.09 -0.85 -5.09
C THR A 16 8.14 0.16 -4.63
N ASP A 17 7.71 1.29 -4.09
CA ASP A 17 8.58 2.33 -3.55
C ASP A 17 9.36 1.81 -2.32
N ALA A 18 8.72 0.97 -1.49
CA ALA A 18 9.39 0.33 -0.35
C ALA A 18 10.40 -0.74 -0.78
N LEU A 19 10.20 -1.43 -1.91
CA LEU A 19 11.19 -2.35 -2.47
C LEU A 19 12.44 -1.61 -2.99
N THR A 20 12.31 -0.34 -3.37
CA THR A 20 13.42 0.49 -3.83
C THR A 20 14.09 1.31 -2.73
N THR A 21 13.50 1.36 -1.53
CA THR A 21 14.00 2.13 -0.39
C THR A 21 14.76 1.24 0.58
N SER A 22 15.85 1.73 1.17
CA SER A 22 16.57 1.00 2.22
C SER A 22 15.66 0.78 3.43
N ALA A 23 15.63 -0.43 3.97
CA ALA A 23 14.79 -0.80 5.12
C ALA A 23 15.17 -0.08 6.43
N ALA A 24 16.24 0.70 6.44
CA ALA A 24 16.81 1.35 7.63
C ALA A 24 15.86 2.37 8.30
N ASP A 25 14.95 2.98 7.54
CA ASP A 25 14.07 4.06 8.04
C ASP A 25 12.66 3.57 8.44
N SER A 26 12.40 2.26 8.39
CA SER A 26 11.06 1.74 8.68
C SER A 26 10.88 1.39 10.16
N PRO A 27 9.75 1.76 10.80
CA PRO A 27 9.44 1.36 12.17
C PRO A 27 9.48 -0.16 12.34
N ALA A 28 9.95 -0.59 13.52
CA ALA A 28 10.09 -2.00 13.86
C ALA A 28 8.73 -2.72 13.95
N ASP A 29 7.67 -2.02 14.37
CA ASP A 29 6.30 -2.53 14.36
C ASP A 29 5.45 -1.76 13.34
N PRO A 30 4.98 -2.42 12.27
CA PRO A 30 4.10 -1.82 11.27
C PRO A 30 2.82 -1.21 11.86
N MET A 31 2.27 -1.79 12.94
CA MET A 31 1.00 -1.35 13.53
C MET A 31 1.07 0.07 14.09
N GLN A 32 2.27 0.55 14.45
CA GLN A 32 2.47 1.93 14.91
C GLN A 32 1.99 2.95 13.87
N VAL A 33 2.05 2.65 12.58
CA VAL A 33 1.57 3.57 11.53
C VAL A 33 0.08 3.89 11.70
N LEU A 34 -0.72 2.87 12.05
CA LEU A 34 -2.17 3.02 12.23
C LEU A 34 -2.47 3.77 13.54
N GLU A 35 -1.69 3.51 14.58
CA GLU A 35 -1.82 4.20 15.88
C GLU A 35 -1.53 5.70 15.74
N HIS A 36 -0.45 6.07 15.04
CA HIS A 36 -0.12 7.47 14.77
C HIS A 36 -1.18 8.16 13.91
N ALA A 37 -1.87 7.41 13.03
CA ALA A 37 -3.01 7.90 12.26
C ALA A 37 -4.33 7.99 13.08
N GLY A 38 -4.28 7.67 14.38
CA GLY A 38 -5.43 7.77 15.28
C GLY A 38 -6.47 6.64 15.11
N TRP A 39 -6.08 5.52 14.50
CA TRP A 39 -6.97 4.36 14.38
C TRP A 39 -7.17 3.70 15.74
N LYS A 40 -8.33 3.10 15.95
CA LYS A 40 -8.74 2.59 17.26
C LYS A 40 -8.46 1.11 17.39
N HIS A 41 -7.88 0.73 18.54
CA HIS A 41 -7.72 -0.66 18.95
C HIS A 41 -9.03 -1.24 19.45
N THR A 42 -9.38 -2.42 18.94
CA THR A 42 -10.35 -3.30 19.59
C THR A 42 -9.58 -4.21 20.54
N VAL A 43 -9.69 -3.93 21.84
CA VAL A 43 -8.86 -4.50 22.93
C VAL A 43 -8.89 -6.05 22.98
N LEU A 44 -9.92 -6.68 22.42
CA LEU A 44 -10.11 -8.13 22.50
C LEU A 44 -9.49 -8.93 21.33
N ASP A 45 -9.21 -8.31 20.17
CA ASP A 45 -9.03 -9.06 18.92
C ASP A 45 -7.69 -8.82 18.18
N HIS A 46 -6.72 -8.14 18.82
CA HIS A 46 -5.47 -7.72 18.14
C HIS A 46 -5.74 -7.01 16.80
N GLN A 47 -6.79 -6.21 16.80
CA GLN A 47 -7.38 -5.60 15.63
C GLN A 47 -7.40 -4.08 15.79
N ILE A 48 -7.03 -3.39 14.73
CA ILE A 48 -7.13 -1.94 14.60
C ILE A 48 -8.09 -1.64 13.45
N SER A 49 -9.08 -0.78 13.69
CA SER A 49 -10.03 -0.36 12.67
C SER A 49 -9.91 1.13 12.37
N SER A 50 -10.17 1.49 11.11
CA SER A 50 -10.21 2.86 10.67
C SER A 50 -11.33 3.63 11.38
N PRO A 51 -11.20 4.97 11.52
CA PRO A 51 -12.21 5.78 12.20
C PRO A 51 -13.61 5.72 11.60
N ASP A 52 -13.71 5.42 10.29
CA ASP A 52 -14.96 5.25 9.53
C ASP A 52 -15.50 3.81 9.55
N GLY A 53 -14.76 2.86 10.14
CA GLY A 53 -15.16 1.47 10.29
C GLY A 53 -15.07 0.60 9.02
N PHE A 54 -14.57 1.12 7.90
CA PHE A 54 -14.51 0.35 6.65
C PHE A 54 -13.25 -0.50 6.50
N VAL A 55 -12.16 -0.12 7.15
CA VAL A 55 -10.89 -0.83 7.09
C VAL A 55 -10.58 -1.44 8.43
N THR A 56 -10.17 -2.70 8.37
CA THR A 56 -9.84 -3.49 9.54
C THR A 56 -8.53 -4.20 9.31
N VAL A 57 -7.60 -4.04 10.26
CA VAL A 57 -6.29 -4.68 10.24
C VAL A 57 -6.18 -5.56 11.47
N SER A 58 -5.99 -6.87 11.27
CA SER A 58 -5.80 -7.82 12.37
C SER A 58 -4.41 -8.43 12.33
N ARG A 59 -3.79 -8.54 13.52
CA ARG A 59 -2.48 -9.16 13.70
C ARG A 59 -2.64 -10.47 14.43
N HIS A 60 -2.20 -11.56 13.81
CA HIS A 60 -2.14 -12.87 14.43
C HIS A 60 -0.98 -12.92 15.44
N PRO A 61 -1.10 -13.66 16.57
CA PRO A 61 -0.03 -13.79 17.56
C PRO A 61 1.32 -14.28 17.01
N LEU A 62 1.29 -15.03 15.90
CA LEU A 62 2.49 -15.52 15.20
C LEU A 62 3.13 -14.46 14.27
N GLY A 63 2.66 -13.21 14.29
CA GLY A 63 3.24 -12.11 13.52
C GLY A 63 2.65 -11.90 12.13
N ALA A 64 1.80 -12.81 11.64
CA ALA A 64 1.05 -12.60 10.40
C ALA A 64 0.01 -11.49 10.57
N MET A 65 -0.32 -10.78 9.49
CA MET A 65 -1.28 -9.68 9.49
C MET A 65 -2.25 -9.82 8.32
N ASN A 66 -3.52 -9.48 8.57
CA ASN A 66 -4.56 -9.39 7.56
C ASN A 66 -5.07 -7.96 7.49
N VAL A 67 -5.29 -7.48 6.28
CA VAL A 67 -6.01 -6.25 6.01
C VAL A 67 -7.28 -6.61 5.28
N GLU A 68 -8.39 -6.07 5.74
CA GLU A 68 -9.70 -6.22 5.13
C GLU A 68 -10.35 -4.85 4.96
N VAL A 69 -10.79 -4.56 3.74
CA VAL A 69 -11.59 -3.38 3.42
C VAL A 69 -12.99 -3.86 3.07
N THR A 70 -13.98 -3.36 3.79
CA THR A 70 -15.39 -3.68 3.61
C THR A 70 -16.10 -2.57 2.85
N ALA A 71 -17.05 -2.93 1.99
CA ALA A 71 -17.97 -1.96 1.40
C ALA A 71 -19.02 -1.56 2.45
N ALA A 72 -19.50 -0.32 2.39
CA ALA A 72 -20.36 0.24 3.42
C ALA A 72 -21.66 -0.55 3.62
N HIS A 73 -22.03 -0.76 4.89
CA HIS A 73 -23.23 -1.49 5.30
C HIS A 73 -24.53 -0.72 5.03
N ASP A 74 -24.49 0.57 4.72
CA ASP A 74 -25.68 1.42 4.63
C ASP A 74 -26.07 1.80 3.19
N GLY A 75 -25.44 1.19 2.19
CA GLY A 75 -25.78 1.41 0.78
C GLY A 75 -26.98 0.57 0.30
N PRO A 76 -27.51 0.82 -0.91
CA PRO A 76 -28.61 0.03 -1.49
C PRO A 76 -28.29 -1.47 -1.70
N TRP A 77 -27.06 -1.88 -1.39
CA TRP A 77 -26.55 -3.24 -1.46
C TRP A 77 -26.36 -3.91 -0.08
N ALA A 78 -26.82 -3.26 1.00
CA ALA A 78 -26.75 -3.72 2.39
C ALA A 78 -27.41 -5.10 2.63
N SER A 79 -28.42 -5.42 1.84
CA SER A 79 -29.26 -6.62 1.98
C SER A 79 -28.65 -7.88 1.36
N GLU A 80 -27.53 -7.77 0.63
CA GLU A 80 -26.83 -8.96 0.13
C GLU A 80 -26.03 -9.60 1.27
N PRO A 81 -26.21 -10.91 1.57
CA PRO A 81 -25.57 -11.58 2.72
C PRO A 81 -24.04 -11.70 2.63
N THR A 82 -23.44 -11.15 1.59
CA THR A 82 -22.02 -10.77 1.58
C THR A 82 -21.92 -9.28 1.88
N ALA A 83 -21.63 -8.92 3.13
CA ALA A 83 -20.86 -7.71 3.40
C ALA A 83 -19.56 -7.83 2.59
N ARG A 84 -19.59 -7.36 1.34
CA ARG A 84 -18.68 -7.84 0.31
C ARG A 84 -17.33 -7.19 0.56
N THR A 85 -16.37 -7.99 1.05
CA THR A 85 -14.96 -7.59 1.14
C THR A 85 -14.56 -6.93 -0.18
N ALA A 86 -14.35 -5.62 -0.14
CA ALA A 86 -14.00 -4.82 -1.29
C ALA A 86 -12.59 -5.16 -1.77
N TRP A 87 -11.70 -5.37 -0.80
CA TRP A 87 -10.32 -5.78 -0.99
C TRP A 87 -9.76 -6.40 0.29
N ARG A 88 -8.74 -7.24 0.15
CA ARG A 88 -8.00 -7.82 1.27
C ARG A 88 -6.53 -8.01 0.94
N ALA A 89 -5.69 -8.01 1.96
CA ALA A 89 -4.29 -8.37 1.86
C ALA A 89 -3.87 -9.27 3.02
N TYR A 90 -2.90 -10.13 2.77
CA TYR A 90 -2.30 -11.01 3.76
C TYR A 90 -0.78 -10.86 3.78
N PHE A 91 -0.24 -10.66 4.97
CA PHE A 91 1.18 -10.58 5.25
C PHE A 91 1.51 -11.75 6.16
N SER A 92 2.31 -12.70 5.67
CA SER A 92 2.85 -13.76 6.52
C SER A 92 3.85 -13.17 7.52
N ASP A 93 4.14 -13.93 8.56
CA ASP A 93 5.24 -13.73 9.50
C ASP A 93 6.61 -13.54 8.80
N HIS A 94 6.80 -14.12 7.62
CA HIS A 94 8.01 -13.92 6.80
C HIS A 94 8.00 -12.64 5.94
N THR A 95 6.92 -11.84 5.96
CA THR A 95 6.90 -10.60 5.18
C THR A 95 7.77 -9.55 5.87
N PRO A 96 8.76 -8.94 5.17
CA PRO A 96 9.60 -7.91 5.77
C PRO A 96 8.78 -6.77 6.38
N PRO A 97 9.06 -6.33 7.63
CA PRO A 97 8.26 -5.32 8.32
C PRO A 97 8.09 -4.02 7.52
N HIS A 98 9.16 -3.55 6.87
CA HIS A 98 9.10 -2.31 6.07
C HIS A 98 8.09 -2.36 4.91
N LEU A 99 7.86 -3.55 4.32
CA LEU A 99 6.85 -3.71 3.27
C LEU A 99 5.43 -3.66 3.85
N ALA A 100 5.22 -4.28 5.01
CA ALA A 100 3.95 -4.20 5.72
C ALA A 100 3.67 -2.75 6.15
N THR A 101 4.65 -2.08 6.74
CA THR A 101 4.59 -0.65 7.10
C THR A 101 4.23 0.22 5.90
N ALA A 102 4.86 0.03 4.74
CA ALA A 102 4.56 0.82 3.55
C ALA A 102 3.11 0.65 3.09
N VAL A 103 2.57 -0.56 3.15
CA VAL A 103 1.14 -0.79 2.85
C VAL A 103 0.26 -0.07 3.84
N LEU A 104 0.52 -0.19 5.14
CA LEU A 104 -0.27 0.50 6.17
C LEU A 104 -0.18 2.03 6.04
N ALA A 105 1.00 2.57 5.66
CA ALA A 105 1.17 3.98 5.36
C ALA A 105 0.32 4.42 4.16
N GLY A 106 0.25 3.59 3.12
CA GLY A 106 -0.65 3.80 1.98
C GLY A 106 -2.13 3.82 2.37
N LEU A 107 -2.55 3.03 3.36
CA LEU A 107 -3.94 3.01 3.85
C LEU A 107 -4.34 4.27 4.61
N VAL A 108 -3.40 4.89 5.31
CA VAL A 108 -3.65 6.10 6.10
C VAL A 108 -3.32 7.38 5.36
N SER A 109 -2.76 7.27 4.14
CA SER A 109 -2.40 8.42 3.32
C SER A 109 -3.64 9.23 2.95
N THR A 110 -3.59 10.53 3.20
CA THR A 110 -4.61 11.49 2.77
C THR A 110 -4.31 12.06 1.39
N GLU A 111 -3.28 11.58 0.69
CA GLU A 111 -2.92 12.07 -0.64
C GLU A 111 -4.01 11.69 -1.65
N PRO A 112 -4.72 12.67 -2.25
CA PRO A 112 -5.81 12.37 -3.16
C PRO A 112 -5.26 11.75 -4.44
N LEU A 113 -5.80 10.58 -4.81
CA LEU A 113 -5.46 9.92 -6.06
C LEU A 113 -6.55 10.14 -7.09
N LEU A 114 -6.14 10.68 -8.23
CA LEU A 114 -6.98 10.79 -9.41
C LEU A 114 -7.39 9.39 -9.86
N ARG A 115 -8.69 9.11 -9.83
CA ARG A 115 -9.28 7.87 -10.35
C ARG A 115 -10.26 8.20 -11.45
N ASP A 116 -10.21 7.38 -12.50
CA ASP A 116 -11.32 7.32 -13.44
C ASP A 116 -12.51 6.68 -12.72
N GLU A 117 -13.50 7.49 -12.39
CA GLU A 117 -14.76 7.04 -11.80
C GLU A 117 -15.37 5.91 -12.64
N LYS A 118 -15.25 5.96 -13.98
CA LYS A 118 -15.81 4.95 -14.88
C LYS A 118 -15.08 3.60 -14.81
N GLY A 119 -13.83 3.58 -14.35
CA GLY A 119 -13.07 2.36 -14.10
C GLY A 119 -13.35 1.72 -12.73
N MET A 120 -14.00 2.42 -11.80
CA MET A 120 -14.29 1.90 -10.47
C MET A 120 -15.42 0.86 -10.51
N ALA A 121 -15.28 -0.21 -9.71
CA ALA A 121 -16.36 -1.18 -9.55
C ALA A 121 -17.62 -0.49 -8.99
N PRO A 122 -18.83 -0.80 -9.49
CA PRO A 122 -20.06 -0.06 -9.15
C PRO A 122 -20.28 0.09 -7.64
N PHE A 123 -20.12 -0.97 -6.86
CA PHE A 123 -20.34 -0.91 -5.40
C PHE A 123 -19.36 0.04 -4.68
N LEU A 124 -18.14 0.23 -5.18
CA LEU A 124 -17.18 1.18 -4.59
C LEU A 124 -17.58 2.63 -4.83
N ARG A 125 -18.22 2.93 -5.98
CA ARG A 125 -18.68 4.29 -6.30
C ARG A 125 -19.75 4.79 -5.34
N TYR A 126 -20.53 3.88 -4.79
CA TYR A 126 -21.62 4.18 -3.86
C TYR A 126 -21.25 3.99 -2.39
N SER A 127 -20.05 3.47 -2.10
CA SER A 127 -19.60 3.16 -0.73
C SER A 127 -18.55 4.14 -0.21
N VAL A 128 -18.02 5.02 -1.04
CA VAL A 128 -16.95 5.97 -0.69
C VAL A 128 -17.37 7.37 -1.13
N PRO A 129 -17.17 8.40 -0.30
CA PRO A 129 -17.36 9.78 -0.74
C PRO A 129 -16.39 10.11 -1.88
N ILE A 130 -16.91 10.33 -3.08
CA ILE A 130 -16.13 10.79 -4.24
C ILE A 130 -16.35 12.29 -4.38
N ALA A 131 -15.29 13.06 -4.19
CA ALA A 131 -15.27 14.48 -4.50
C ALA A 131 -14.60 14.67 -5.88
N PRO A 132 -15.36 15.03 -6.93
CA PRO A 132 -14.76 15.35 -8.21
C PRO A 132 -14.01 16.69 -8.10
N GLU A 133 -12.69 16.63 -8.04
CA GLU A 133 -11.82 17.81 -7.99
C GLU A 133 -11.17 18.05 -9.35
N ARG A 134 -11.26 19.30 -9.85
CA ARG A 134 -10.52 19.72 -11.05
C ARG A 134 -9.14 20.18 -10.63
N VAL A 135 -8.17 19.28 -10.71
CA VAL A 135 -6.76 19.62 -10.49
C VAL A 135 -6.21 20.35 -11.73
N PRO A 136 -5.65 21.56 -11.60
CA PRO A 136 -4.97 22.22 -12.71
C PRO A 136 -3.84 21.35 -13.27
N ALA A 137 -3.71 21.28 -14.59
CA ALA A 137 -2.74 20.39 -15.25
C ALA A 137 -1.30 20.60 -14.73
N HIS A 138 -0.89 21.84 -14.50
CA HIS A 138 0.45 22.18 -13.98
C HIS A 138 0.71 21.59 -12.58
N GLN A 139 -0.32 21.47 -11.73
CA GLN A 139 -0.17 20.91 -10.39
C GLN A 139 -0.01 19.39 -10.45
N ALA A 140 -0.75 18.73 -11.35
CA ALA A 140 -0.57 17.29 -11.60
C ALA A 140 0.81 16.99 -12.21
N GLU A 141 1.29 17.84 -13.13
CA GLU A 141 2.62 17.73 -13.72
C GLU A 141 3.73 17.90 -12.68
N SER A 142 3.63 18.90 -11.80
CA SER A 142 4.60 19.10 -10.72
C SER A 142 4.63 17.92 -9.75
N ALA A 143 3.48 17.43 -9.30
CA ALA A 143 3.40 16.27 -8.41
C ALA A 143 4.01 15.00 -9.06
N LEU A 144 3.79 14.81 -10.37
CA LEU A 144 4.43 13.74 -11.12
C LEU A 144 5.95 13.92 -11.16
N ARG A 145 6.43 15.14 -11.40
CA ARG A 145 7.86 15.44 -11.49
C ARG A 145 8.58 15.22 -10.17
N ASP A 146 8.01 15.73 -9.07
CA ASP A 146 8.53 15.53 -7.72
C ASP A 146 8.62 14.04 -7.38
N ARG A 147 7.64 13.24 -7.80
CA ARG A 147 7.64 11.80 -7.61
C ARG A 147 8.74 11.12 -8.44
N VAL A 148 8.89 11.50 -9.71
CA VAL A 148 9.95 10.97 -10.59
C VAL A 148 11.33 11.30 -10.02
N ASP A 149 11.54 12.52 -9.55
CA ASP A 149 12.82 12.95 -8.98
C ASP A 149 13.14 12.21 -7.67
N ARG A 150 12.14 12.01 -6.80
CA ARG A 150 12.28 11.18 -5.59
C ARG A 150 12.64 9.73 -5.92
N LEU A 151 12.00 9.14 -6.92
CA LEU A 151 12.31 7.77 -7.36
C LEU A 151 13.69 7.68 -8.02
N ALA A 152 14.10 8.71 -8.76
CA ALA A 152 15.41 8.78 -9.39
C ALA A 152 16.53 8.87 -8.34
N THR A 153 16.36 9.70 -7.30
CA THR A 153 17.33 9.84 -6.21
C THR A 153 17.50 8.55 -5.40
N GLN A 154 16.42 7.80 -5.17
CA GLN A 154 16.48 6.50 -4.51
C GLN A 154 17.24 5.44 -5.33
N ARG A 155 17.07 5.43 -6.66
CA ARG A 155 17.79 4.52 -7.56
C ARG A 155 19.31 4.71 -7.53
N THR A 156 19.79 5.93 -7.32
CA THR A 156 21.23 6.22 -7.22
C THR A 156 21.88 5.71 -5.93
N GLY A 157 21.09 5.34 -4.92
CA GLY A 157 21.59 4.76 -3.66
C GLY A 157 21.79 3.25 -3.68
N THR A 158 21.28 2.55 -4.70
CA THR A 158 21.41 1.09 -4.83
C THR A 158 22.79 0.73 -5.37
N PRO A 159 23.63 -0.03 -4.63
CA PRO A 159 24.90 -0.48 -5.15
C PRO A 159 24.67 -1.34 -6.41
N PRO A 160 25.52 -1.26 -7.44
CA PRO A 160 25.42 -2.16 -8.58
C PRO A 160 25.50 -3.61 -8.06
N PRO A 161 24.79 -4.56 -8.71
CA PRO A 161 24.87 -5.96 -8.33
C PRO A 161 26.33 -6.41 -8.31
N PRO A 162 26.75 -7.26 -7.36
CA PRO A 162 28.13 -7.72 -7.29
C PRO A 162 28.50 -8.36 -8.63
N GLN A 163 29.55 -7.83 -9.27
CA GLN A 163 30.07 -8.41 -10.50
C GLN A 163 30.43 -9.88 -10.23
N PRO A 164 30.03 -10.82 -11.10
CA PRO A 164 30.45 -12.21 -10.97
C PRO A 164 32.00 -12.26 -10.99
N PRO A 165 32.64 -13.05 -10.12
CA PRO A 165 34.10 -13.13 -10.06
C PRO A 165 34.66 -13.55 -11.41
N GLY A 166 35.71 -12.83 -11.84
CA GLY A 166 36.21 -12.77 -13.20
C GLY A 166 36.32 -14.11 -13.93
N GLY A 167 35.62 -14.19 -15.06
CA GLY A 167 35.94 -15.15 -16.11
C GLY A 167 37.25 -14.77 -16.82
N PRO A 168 38.04 -15.74 -17.29
CA PRO A 168 39.36 -15.49 -17.85
C PRO A 168 39.30 -14.64 -19.12
N LEU A 169 40.18 -13.64 -19.21
CA LEU A 169 40.35 -12.75 -20.35
C LEU A 169 40.65 -13.55 -21.64
N PRO A 170 40.10 -13.16 -22.80
CA PRO A 170 40.38 -13.83 -24.07
C PRO A 170 41.85 -13.66 -24.45
N ARG A 171 42.54 -14.79 -24.60
CA ARG A 171 43.93 -14.87 -25.05
C ARG A 171 44.02 -14.40 -26.50
N ARG A 172 44.61 -13.23 -26.72
CA ARG A 172 44.95 -12.72 -28.05
C ARG A 172 46.16 -13.52 -28.56
N THR A 173 45.94 -14.48 -29.45
CA THR A 173 47.01 -15.09 -30.25
C THR A 173 47.26 -14.22 -31.48
N ARG A 174 48.53 -13.87 -31.66
CA ARG A 174 49.11 -13.13 -32.78
C ARG A 174 49.37 -14.07 -33.94
#